data_AF-A0A6N7L3F9-F1
#
_entry.id   AF-A0A6N7L3F9-F1
#
_cell.length_a   1.000
_cell.length_b   1.000
_cell.length_c   1.000
_cell.angle_alpha   90.00
_cell.angle_beta   90.00
_cell.angle_gamma   90.00
#
_symmetry.space_group_name_H-M   'P 1'
#
loop_
_entity.id
_entity.type
_entity.pdbx_description
1 polymer ?
#
loop_
_entity_poly.entity_id
_entity_poly.type
_entity_poly.pdbx_seq_one_letter_code
_entity_poly.pdbx_strand_id
1 'polypeptide(L)' 'MPYRGGEATYGLAGDHQHAVCSSCGAVEEIPVAQLVQAVSTALRATAFRLESLVLSGLCSACQQA' A
#
# COMPACT_ATOMS: atom_id res chain seq x y z
N MET A 1 -25.33 24.00 11.09
CA MET A 1 -24.21 23.29 11.73
C MET A 1 -22.92 23.94 11.22
N PRO A 2 -22.13 24.68 12.01
CA PRO A 2 -20.88 25.25 11.51
C PRO A 2 -19.81 24.16 11.42
N TYR A 3 -19.13 24.07 10.28
CA TYR A 3 -17.99 23.19 10.06
C TYR A 3 -16.82 23.68 10.93
N ARG A 4 -16.52 22.94 12.00
CA ARG A 4 -15.32 23.17 12.84
C ARG A 4 -14.11 22.72 12.03
N GLY A 5 -13.41 23.68 11.42
CA GLY A 5 -12.16 23.44 10.72
C GLY A 5 -11.14 22.82 11.66
N GLY A 6 -10.90 21.52 11.49
CA GLY A 6 -9.78 20.82 12.12
C GLY A 6 -8.49 21.22 11.43
N GLU A 7 -7.47 21.51 12.22
CA GLU A 7 -6.13 21.82 11.72
C GLU A 7 -5.57 20.58 10.99
N ALA A 8 -5.29 20.72 9.69
CA ALA A 8 -4.64 19.68 8.91
C ALA A 8 -3.13 19.77 9.13
N THR A 9 -2.54 18.74 9.74
CA THR A 9 -1.09 18.64 9.91
C THR A 9 -0.51 17.79 8.79
N TYR A 10 0.49 18.34 8.10
CA TYR A 10 1.25 17.63 7.07
C TYR A 10 2.63 17.29 7.63
N GLY A 11 3.09 16.08 7.36
CA GLY A 11 4.42 15.61 7.75
C GLY A 11 5.06 14.84 6.61
N LEU A 12 6.38 14.67 6.69
CA LEU A 12 7.11 13.83 5.75
C LEU A 12 6.72 12.36 6.02
N ALA A 13 6.06 11.73 5.06
CA ALA A 13 5.84 10.29 5.13
C ALA A 13 7.14 9.57 4.75
N GLY A 14 7.50 8.53 5.50
CA GLY A 14 8.55 7.59 5.09
C GLY A 14 8.11 6.79 3.87
N ASP A 15 9.01 5.96 3.33
CA ASP A 15 8.70 5.16 2.14
C ASP A 15 7.65 4.07 2.48
N HIS A 16 6.51 4.12 1.78
CA HIS A 16 5.37 3.22 1.93
C HIS A 16 4.87 2.79 0.56
N GLN A 17 4.35 1.57 0.48
CA GLN A 17 3.67 1.05 -0.70
C GLN A 17 2.18 1.00 -0.46
N HIS A 18 1.40 1.09 -1.53
CA HIS A 18 -0.04 1.00 -1.46
C HIS A 18 -0.51 -0.38 -1.90
N ALA A 19 -1.41 -0.97 -1.11
CA ALA A 19 -2.27 -2.07 -1.55
C ALA A 19 -3.64 -1.52 -1.89
N VAL A 20 -4.12 -1.79 -3.12
CA VAL A 20 -5.39 -1.28 -3.62
C VAL A 20 -6.39 -2.42 -3.77
N CYS A 21 -7.59 -2.24 -3.19
CA CYS A 21 -8.68 -3.18 -3.35
C CYS A 21 -9.23 -3.14 -4.78
N SER A 22 -9.21 -4.26 -5.49
CA SER A 22 -9.70 -4.37 -6.86
C SER A 22 -11.24 -4.32 -6.97
N SER A 23 -11.95 -4.45 -5.85
CA SER A 23 -13.42 -4.39 -5.81
C SER A 23 -13.94 -2.99 -5.46
N CYS A 24 -13.49 -2.42 -4.34
CA CYS A 24 -14.02 -1.14 -3.84
C CYS A 24 -13.06 0.04 -3.95
N GLY A 25 -11.81 -0.19 -4.38
CA GLY A 25 -10.79 0.86 -4.50
C GLY A 25 -10.19 1.34 -3.18
N ALA A 26 -10.53 0.71 -2.04
CA ALA A 26 -9.90 1.01 -0.76
C ALA A 26 -8.37 0.87 -0.84
N VAL A 27 -7.64 1.78 -0.19
CA VAL A 27 -6.18 1.82 -0.20
C VAL A 27 -5.66 1.59 1.21
N GLU A 28 -4.72 0.67 1.36
CA GLU A 28 -3.99 0.44 2.61
C GLU A 28 -2.52 0.77 2.42
N GLU A 29 -1.96 1.51 3.37
CA GLU A 29 -0.54 1.86 3.41
C GLU A 29 0.26 0.73 4.07
N ILE A 30 1.29 0.26 3.36
CA ILE A 30 2.18 -0.81 3.83
C ILE A 30 3.59 -0.25 3.97
N PRO A 31 4.22 -0.34 5.14
CA PRO A 31 5.61 0.06 5.30
C PRO A 31 6.51 -0.77 4.37
N VAL A 32 7.35 -0.11 3.57
CA VAL A 32 8.24 -0.79 2.60
C VAL A 32 9.11 -1.85 3.27
N ALA A 33 9.53 -1.61 4.52
CA ALA A 33 10.33 -2.54 5.31
C ALA A 33 9.70 -3.94 5.41
N GLN A 34 8.36 -4.05 5.41
CA GLN A 34 7.66 -5.34 5.47
C GLN A 34 7.71 -6.10 4.13
N LEU A 35 7.97 -5.42 3.02
CA LEU A 35 7.99 -5.99 1.67
C LEU A 35 9.39 -6.39 1.20
N VAL A 36 10.45 -5.80 1.78
CA VAL A 36 11.84 -5.97 1.33
C VAL A 36 12.23 -7.43 1.20
N GLN A 37 11.90 -8.27 2.18
CA GLN A 37 12.30 -9.68 2.17
C GLN A 37 11.64 -10.46 1.03
N ALA A 38 10.33 -10.29 0.84
CA ALA A 38 9.57 -10.99 -0.19
C ALA A 38 10.02 -10.56 -1.60
N VAL A 39 10.11 -9.25 -1.83
CA VAL A 39 10.53 -8.70 -3.13
C VAL A 39 11.97 -9.11 -3.45
N SER A 40 12.90 -8.97 -2.50
CA SER A 40 14.30 -9.35 -2.72
C SER A 40 14.46 -10.83 -3.07
N THR A 41 13.64 -11.69 -2.48
CA THR A 41 13.65 -13.12 -2.78
C THR A 41 13.16 -13.40 -4.20
N ALA A 42 12.08 -12.75 -4.62
CA ALA A 42 11.56 -12.87 -5.99
C ALA A 42 12.58 -12.39 -7.04
N LEU A 43 13.23 -11.24 -6.81
CA LEU A 43 14.23 -10.70 -7.75
C LEU A 43 15.45 -11.61 -7.86
N ARG A 44 15.93 -12.18 -6.75
CA ARG A 44 17.04 -13.17 -6.78
C ARG A 44 16.67 -14.44 -7.54
N ALA A 45 15.44 -14.92 -7.39
CA ALA A 45 14.99 -16.15 -8.04
C ALA A 45 14.76 -15.98 -9.54
N THR A 46 14.39 -14.77 -9.99
CA THR A 46 13.99 -14.50 -11.37
C THR A 46 15.05 -13.76 -12.19
N ALA A 47 16.09 -13.22 -11.53
CA ALA A 47 17.05 -12.29 -12.12
C ALA A 47 16.41 -11.04 -12.75
N PHE A 48 15.18 -10.70 -12.36
CA PHE A 48 14.48 -9.53 -12.89
C PHE A 48 15.05 -8.23 -12.31
N ARG A 49 15.03 -7.18 -13.13
CA ARG A 49 15.23 -5.80 -12.69
C ARG A 49 13.86 -5.20 -12.36
N LEU A 50 13.64 -4.87 -11.08
CA LEU A 50 12.38 -4.26 -10.65
C LEU A 50 12.29 -2.81 -11.14
N GLU A 51 11.25 -2.50 -11.90
CA GLU A 51 10.96 -1.12 -12.34
C GLU A 51 9.77 -0.51 -11.59
N SER A 52 8.76 -1.33 -11.26
CA SER A 52 7.60 -0.92 -10.47
C SER A 52 7.04 -2.11 -9.70
N LEU A 53 6.35 -1.83 -8.58
CA LEU A 53 5.65 -2.80 -7.76
C LEU A 53 4.22 -2.29 -7.53
N VAL A 54 3.22 -3.13 -7.81
CA VAL A 54 1.81 -2.83 -7.57
C VAL A 54 1.21 -3.95 -6.74
N LEU A 55 0.61 -3.61 -5.61
CA LEU A 55 -0.13 -4.56 -4.76
C LEU A 55 -1.63 -4.35 -4.98
N SER A 56 -2.31 -5.40 -5.39
CA SER A 56 -3.77 -5.40 -5.55
C SER A 56 -4.39 -6.68 -5.03
N GLY A 57 -5.61 -6.59 -4.52
CA GLY A 57 -6.32 -7.72 -3.91
C GLY A 57 -7.70 -7.33 -3.42
N LEU A 58 -8.29 -8.09 -2.51
CA LEU A 58 -9.54 -7.73 -1.83
C LEU A 58 -9.23 -7.26 -0.41
N CYS A 59 -9.80 -6.13 0.00
CA CYS A 59 -9.74 -5.71 1.40
C CYS A 59 -10.60 -6.65 2.27
N SER A 60 -10.38 -6.61 3.60
CA SER A 60 -11.09 -7.47 4.56
C SER A 60 -12.62 -7.41 4.44
N ALA A 61 -13.18 -6.24 4.13
CA ALA A 61 -14.63 -6.07 3.92
C ALA A 61 -15.11 -6.79 2.65
N CYS A 62 -14.39 -6.65 1.53
CA CYS A 62 -14.76 -7.30 0.26
C CYS A 62 -14.49 -8.81 0.25
N GLN A 63 -13.62 -9.33 1.12
CA GLN A 63 -13.41 -10.77 1.28
C GLN A 63 -14.58 -11.46 2.00
N GLN A 64 -15.38 -10.72 2.76
CA GLN A 64 -16.50 -11.24 3.55
C GLN A 64 -17.87 -11.05 2.86
N ALA A 65 -17.89 -10.45 1.67
CA ALA A 65 -19.08 -10.11 0.90
C ALA A 65 -19.54 -11.24 -0.03
#